data_AF-A0A849PR48-F1
#
_entry.id   AF-A0A849PR48-F1
#
_cell.length_a   1.000
_cell.length_b   1.000
_cell.length_c   1.000
_cell.angle_alpha   90.00
_cell.angle_beta   90.00
_cell.angle_gamma   90.00
#
_symmetry.space_group_name_H-M   'P 1'
#
loop_
_entity.id
_entity.type
_entity.pdbx_description
1 polymer ?
#
loop_
_entity_poly.entity_id
_entity_poly.type
_entity_poly.pdbx_seq_one_letter_code
_entity_poly.pdbx_strand_id
1 'polypeptide(L)'
;MSTVTTDSTHSYFDALESDLERAVEIASEARLRGNDPETYPEIPMAKDLADRVENLIGIPVADRIRELAYDLKMSREESAM
;
A
#
# COMPACT_ATOMS: atom_id res chain seq x y z
N MET A 1 2.27 18.99 -15.45
CA MET A 1 2.73 19.85 -14.35
C MET A 1 3.42 18.95 -13.34
N SER A 2 4.71 18.67 -13.56
CA SER A 2 5.51 17.79 -12.70
C SER A 2 5.73 18.53 -11.39
N THR A 3 5.11 18.06 -10.32
CA THR A 3 5.37 18.55 -8.97
C THR A 3 6.76 18.08 -8.60
N VAL A 4 7.72 19.00 -8.60
CA VAL A 4 9.02 18.80 -7.96
C VAL A 4 8.74 18.54 -6.48
N THR A 5 8.77 17.28 -6.09
CA THR A 5 8.74 16.88 -4.69
C THR A 5 10.01 17.46 -4.07
N THR A 6 9.85 18.43 -3.16
CA THR A 6 11.00 19.00 -2.45
C THR A 6 11.71 17.91 -1.66
N ASP A 7 13.03 17.99 -1.52
CA ASP A 7 13.86 17.02 -0.77
C ASP A 7 13.28 16.74 0.63
N SER A 8 12.72 17.77 1.27
CA SER A 8 12.03 17.68 2.56
C SER A 8 10.84 16.72 2.56
N THR A 9 10.08 16.65 1.46
CA THR A 9 8.91 15.76 1.37
C THR A 9 9.32 14.31 1.21
N HIS A 10 10.36 14.02 0.43
CA HIS A 10 10.91 12.67 0.34
C HIS A 10 11.41 12.20 1.71
N SER A 11 12.25 12.98 2.37
CA SER A 11 12.76 12.63 3.71
C SER A 11 11.66 12.40 4.76
N TYR A 12 10.53 13.10 4.63
CA TYR A 12 9.38 12.93 5.51
C TYR A 12 8.70 11.59 5.29
N PHE A 13 8.41 11.23 4.02
CA PHE A 13 7.81 9.94 3.71
C PHE A 13 8.76 8.78 4.04
N ASP A 14 10.06 8.91 3.79
CA ASP A 14 11.05 7.89 4.13
C ASP A 14 11.08 7.62 5.65
N ALA A 15 10.99 8.68 6.46
CA ALA A 15 10.91 8.52 7.92
C ALA A 15 9.63 7.80 8.36
N LEU A 16 8.49 8.13 7.76
CA LEU A 16 7.22 7.45 8.03
C LEU A 16 7.25 5.98 7.61
N GLU A 17 7.81 5.67 6.45
CA GLU A 17 7.95 4.29 5.97
C GLU A 17 8.84 3.48 6.90
N SER A 18 9.99 4.01 7.31
CA SER A 18 10.89 3.34 8.25
C SER A 18 10.25 3.08 9.62
N ASP A 19 9.50 4.04 10.15
CA ASP A 19 8.78 3.86 11.42
C ASP A 19 7.64 2.84 11.30
N LEU A 20 6.95 2.80 10.16
CA LEU A 20 5.92 1.82 9.87
C LEU A 20 6.51 0.40 9.77
N GLU A 21 7.60 0.22 9.03
CA GLU A 21 8.31 -1.05 8.91
C GLU A 21 8.71 -1.60 10.28
N ARG A 22 9.32 -0.75 11.11
CA ARG A 22 9.69 -1.09 12.49
C ARG A 22 8.47 -1.52 13.32
N ALA A 23 7.33 -0.84 13.18
CA ALA A 23 6.10 -1.22 13.89
C ALA A 23 5.56 -2.59 13.42
N VAL A 24 5.63 -2.86 12.12
CA VAL A 24 5.20 -4.14 11.53
C VAL A 24 6.11 -5.29 11.96
N GLU A 25 7.42 -5.08 12.03
CA GLU A 25 8.37 -6.07 12.56
C GLU A 25 8.02 -6.46 14.01
N ILE A 26 7.82 -5.47 14.88
CA ILE A 26 7.41 -5.71 16.28
C ILE A 26 6.10 -6.49 16.34
N ALA A 27 5.12 -6.12 15.52
CA ALA A 27 3.82 -6.82 15.47
C ALA A 27 3.97 -8.26 14.95
N SER A 28 4.85 -8.49 13.99
CA SER A 28 5.13 -9.81 13.42
C SER A 28 5.76 -10.73 14.46
N GLU A 29 6.81 -10.25 15.14
CA GLU A 29 7.46 -10.98 16.24
C GLU A 29 6.51 -11.29 17.40
N ALA A 30 5.57 -10.39 17.70
CA ALA A 30 4.55 -10.63 18.71
C ALA A 30 3.56 -11.72 18.28
N ARG A 31 3.05 -11.65 17.04
CA ARG A 31 2.04 -12.59 16.52
C ARG A 31 2.59 -13.99 16.25
N LEU A 32 3.87 -14.12 15.90
CA LEU A 32 4.55 -15.42 15.73
C LEU A 32 4.51 -16.28 17.00
N ARG A 33 4.25 -15.69 18.17
CA ARG A 33 4.08 -16.43 19.43
C ARG A 33 2.78 -17.25 19.49
N GLY A 34 1.85 -17.04 18.55
CA GLY A 34 0.63 -17.83 18.42
C GLY A 34 -0.44 -17.54 19.47
N ASN A 35 -0.42 -16.36 20.09
CA ASN A 35 -1.42 -15.94 21.08
C ASN A 35 -2.66 -15.26 20.45
N ASP A 36 -2.60 -14.98 19.15
CA ASP A 36 -3.63 -14.32 18.35
C ASP A 36 -4.17 -15.27 17.26
N PRO A 37 -5.32 -14.97 16.62
CA PRO A 37 -5.92 -15.83 15.60
C PRO A 37 -4.99 -16.17 14.43
N GLU A 38 -4.15 -15.20 14.03
CA GLU A 38 -3.19 -15.35 12.95
C GLU A 38 -1.76 -15.09 13.45
N THR A 39 -0.81 -15.79 12.86
CA THR A 39 0.63 -15.67 13.20
C THR A 39 1.35 -14.53 12.47
N TYR A 40 0.60 -13.73 11.70
CA TYR A 40 1.09 -12.60 10.92
C TYR A 40 0.17 -11.37 11.12
N PRO A 41 0.68 -10.14 10.95
CA PRO A 41 -0.16 -8.94 11.02
C PRO A 41 -1.31 -8.97 10.01
N GLU A 42 -2.54 -8.93 10.51
CA GLU A 42 -3.76 -9.01 9.69
C GLU A 42 -4.10 -7.73 8.92
N ILE A 43 -3.42 -6.61 9.23
CA ILE A 43 -3.65 -5.33 8.55
C ILE A 43 -2.67 -5.22 7.38
N PRO A 44 -3.13 -5.33 6.12
CA PRO A 44 -2.24 -5.25 4.96
C PRO A 44 -1.74 -3.82 4.74
N MET A 45 -0.46 -3.68 4.38
CA MET A 45 0.12 -2.42 3.93
C MET A 45 -0.18 -2.19 2.44
N ALA A 46 -0.46 -0.95 2.07
CA ALA A 46 -0.73 -0.58 0.68
C ALA A 46 -0.08 0.78 0.37
N LYS A 47 0.60 0.89 -0.77
CA LYS A 47 1.31 2.10 -1.17
C LYS A 47 0.40 3.08 -1.90
N ASP A 48 -0.55 2.56 -2.67
CA ASP A 48 -1.46 3.37 -3.48
C ASP A 48 -2.92 2.86 -3.42
N LEU A 49 -3.79 3.48 -4.21
CA LEU A 49 -5.19 3.09 -4.32
C LEU A 49 -5.35 1.68 -4.91
N ALA A 50 -4.51 1.31 -5.88
CA ALA A 50 -4.61 0.04 -6.58
C ALA A 50 -4.26 -1.12 -5.65
N ASP A 51 -3.18 -0.98 -4.87
CA ASP A 51 -2.79 -1.93 -3.82
C ASP A 51 -3.90 -2.10 -2.77
N ARG A 52 -4.55 -1.00 -2.36
CA ARG A 52 -5.66 -1.08 -1.39
C ARG A 52 -6.85 -1.88 -1.93
N VAL A 53 -7.18 -1.73 -3.21
CA VAL A 53 -8.28 -2.48 -3.83
C VAL A 53 -7.93 -3.96 -3.92
N GLU A 54 -6.72 -4.28 -4.36
CA GLU A 54 -6.21 -5.65 -4.44
C GLU A 54 -6.18 -6.34 -3.07
N ASN A 55 -5.56 -5.71 -2.07
CA ASN A 55 -5.45 -6.27 -0.72
C ASN A 55 -6.80 -6.46 -0.04
N LEU A 56 -7.79 -5.60 -0.32
CA LEU A 56 -9.10 -5.68 0.29
C LEU A 56 -10.00 -6.74 -0.38
N ILE A 57 -9.90 -6.90 -1.71
CA ILE A 57 -10.73 -7.84 -2.47
C ILE A 57 -10.07 -9.22 -2.55
N GLY A 58 -8.75 -9.31 -2.43
CA GLY A 58 -7.99 -10.57 -2.47
C GLY A 58 -7.78 -11.11 -3.89
N ILE A 59 -7.77 -10.25 -4.90
CA ILE A 59 -7.52 -10.61 -6.31
C ILE A 59 -6.50 -9.67 -6.95
N PRO A 60 -5.63 -10.16 -7.85
CA PRO A 60 -4.53 -9.38 -8.41
C PRO A 60 -5.03 -8.38 -9.48
N VAL A 61 -5.55 -7.24 -9.04
CA VAL A 61 -6.14 -6.19 -9.90
C VAL A 61 -5.34 -4.90 -9.92
N ALA A 62 -4.32 -4.74 -9.07
CA ALA A 62 -3.61 -3.48 -8.93
C ALA A 62 -2.93 -3.06 -10.23
N ASP A 63 -2.24 -3.98 -10.91
CA ASP A 63 -1.59 -3.70 -12.19
C ASP A 63 -2.58 -3.33 -13.29
N ARG A 64 -3.75 -3.98 -13.31
CA ARG A 64 -4.80 -3.65 -14.27
C ARG A 64 -5.37 -2.25 -14.01
N ILE A 65 -5.59 -1.88 -12.75
CA ILE A 65 -6.05 -0.54 -12.38
C ILE A 65 -5.01 0.51 -12.79
N ARG A 66 -3.71 0.24 -12.62
CA ARG A 66 -2.62 1.13 -13.05
C ARG A 66 -2.58 1.29 -14.56
N GLU A 67 -2.71 0.21 -15.32
CA GLU A 67 -2.77 0.24 -16.79
C GLU A 67 -3.94 1.13 -17.27
N LEU A 68 -5.15 0.93 -16.72
CA LEU A 68 -6.33 1.72 -17.08
C LEU A 68 -6.15 3.21 -16.75
N ALA A 69 -5.64 3.51 -15.55
CA ALA A 69 -5.48 4.89 -15.08
C ALA A 69 -4.34 5.65 -15.75
N TYR A 70 -3.20 4.99 -16.02
CA TYR A 70 -1.99 5.65 -16.52
C TYR A 70 -1.80 5.51 -18.03
N ASP A 71 -1.98 4.31 -18.58
CA ASP A 71 -1.73 4.05 -20.01
C ASP A 71 -2.92 4.50 -20.86
N LEU A 72 -4.14 4.14 -20.41
CA LEU A 72 -5.38 4.52 -21.09
C LEU A 72 -5.96 5.86 -20.60
N LYS A 73 -5.36 6.44 -19.55
CA LYS A 73 -5.75 7.74 -18.96
C LYS A 73 -7.23 7.82 -18.62
N MET A 74 -7.82 6.68 -18.27
CA MET A 74 -9.20 6.60 -17.86
C MET A 74 -9.35 7.23 -16.48
N SER A 75 -10.48 7.91 -16.27
CA SER A 75 -10.88 8.37 -14.94
C SER A 75 -11.04 7.19 -13.98
N ARG A 76 -11.16 7.49 -12.68
CA ARG A 76 -11.40 6.46 -11.66
C ARG A 76 -12.69 5.70 -11.94
N GLU A 77 -13.72 6.42 -12.34
CA GLU A 77 -15.05 5.89 -12.64
C GLU A 77 -15.04 5.03 -13.90
N GLU A 78 -14.35 5.47 -14.95
CA GLU A 78 -14.18 4.69 -16.18
C GLU A 78 -13.36 3.42 -15.94
N SER A 79 -12.31 3.50 -15.12
CA SER A 79 -11.46 2.34 -14.78
C SER A 79 -12.19 1.29 -13.94
N ALA A 80 -13.33 1.65 -13.34
CA ALA A 80 -14.15 0.76 -12.53
C ALA A 80 -15.27 0.06 -13.31
N MET A 81 -15.48 0.40 -14.60
CA MET A 81 -16.47 -0.24 -15.49
C MET A 81 -15.87 -1.43 -16.24
#